data_AF-A0A973WZ20-F1
#
_entry.id   AF-A0A973WZ20-F1
#
_cell.length_a   1.000
_cell.length_b   1.000
_cell.length_c   1.000
_cell.angle_alpha   90.00
_cell.angle_beta   90.00
_cell.angle_gamma   90.00
#
_symmetry.space_group_name_H-M   'P 1'
#
loop_
_entity.id
_entity.type
_entity.pdbx_description
1 polymer ?
#
loop_
_entity_poly.entity_id
_entity_poly.type
_entity_poly.pdbx_seq_one_letter_code
_entity_poly.pdbx_strand_id
1 'polypeptide(L)'
;MIATSNYTSSGTIPTLNGRPDTVLADALSKVSPQAQKKTREKAQDFEAVFLNSMFSQMTSSIKGEGPFGDTVGTGAWRSMLTDQYSKSFAKAGGIGISNDVFRTLILQQANRAASSQGTTP
;
A
#
# COMPACT_ATOMS: atom_id res chain seq x y z
N MET A 1 18.03 34.55 -9.58
CA MET A 1 18.82 33.70 -8.68
C MET A 1 18.06 32.39 -8.51
N ILE A 2 18.55 31.30 -9.09
CA ILE A 2 17.89 29.99 -9.02
C ILE A 2 18.54 29.27 -7.83
N ALA A 3 17.78 29.04 -6.75
CA ALA A 3 18.29 28.36 -5.57
C ALA A 3 18.59 26.90 -5.95
N THR A 4 19.88 26.55 -5.96
CA THR A 4 20.35 25.17 -6.08
C THR A 4 20.16 24.48 -4.73
N SER A 5 19.09 23.70 -4.57
CA SER A 5 18.92 22.85 -3.40
C SER A 5 19.95 21.71 -3.42
N ASN A 6 20.74 21.63 -2.36
CA ASN A 6 21.73 20.58 -2.14
C ASN A 6 21.02 19.26 -1.77
N TYR A 7 20.94 18.33 -2.72
CA TYR A 7 20.53 16.95 -2.46
C TYR A 7 21.74 16.12 -2.06
N THR A 8 22.23 16.27 -0.82
CA THR A 8 23.18 15.32 -0.23
C THR A 8 22.47 14.48 0.81
N SER A 9 21.86 13.38 0.37
CA SER A 9 21.51 12.26 1.24
C SER A 9 21.70 10.98 0.41
N SER A 10 22.69 10.18 0.79
CA SER A 10 22.87 8.82 0.29
C SER A 10 21.64 7.98 0.64
N GLY A 11 20.64 8.03 -0.22
CA GLY A 11 19.44 7.23 -0.13
C GLY A 11 18.80 7.19 -1.51
N THR A 12 18.54 5.99 -2.03
CA THR A 12 17.87 5.79 -3.32
C THR A 12 16.58 6.60 -3.33
N ILE A 13 16.47 7.59 -4.23
CA ILE A 13 15.28 8.43 -4.36
C ILE A 13 14.10 7.51 -4.69
N PRO A 14 12.98 7.55 -3.92
CA PRO A 14 11.80 6.77 -4.23
C PRO A 14 11.31 7.08 -5.65
N THR A 15 10.77 6.09 -6.36
CA THR A 15 10.23 6.29 -7.71
C THR A 15 8.74 6.03 -7.76
N LEU A 16 8.00 6.88 -8.46
CA LEU A 16 6.60 6.69 -8.82
C LEU A 16 6.49 6.54 -10.33
N ASN A 17 5.97 5.41 -10.81
CA ASN A 17 5.85 5.10 -12.25
C ASN A 17 7.15 5.29 -13.03
N GLY A 18 8.27 4.86 -12.46
CA GLY A 18 9.61 4.96 -13.06
C GLY A 18 10.22 6.37 -13.04
N ARG A 19 9.54 7.36 -12.44
CA ARG A 19 10.06 8.73 -12.28
C ARG A 19 10.45 8.99 -10.82
N PRO A 20 11.53 9.76 -10.55
CA PRO A 20 11.88 10.16 -9.20
C PRO A 20 10.72 10.91 -8.51
N ASP A 21 10.36 10.46 -7.32
CA ASP A 21 9.31 11.04 -6.48
C ASP A 21 9.93 11.94 -5.41
N THR A 22 10.28 13.15 -5.84
CA THR A 22 10.93 14.16 -4.98
C THR A 22 10.02 14.64 -3.86
N VAL A 23 8.70 14.61 -4.06
CA VAL A 23 7.71 15.01 -3.05
C VAL A 23 7.69 14.01 -1.90
N LEU A 24 7.67 12.71 -2.21
CA LEU A 24 7.78 11.69 -1.18
C LEU A 24 9.14 11.74 -0.48
N ALA A 25 10.23 11.97 -1.22
CA ALA A 25 11.57 12.10 -0.64
C ALA A 25 11.64 13.23 0.41
N ASP A 26 11.10 14.41 0.08
CA ASP A 26 11.00 15.54 1.01
C ASP A 26 10.13 15.20 2.24
N ALA A 27 8.97 14.58 2.02
CA ALA A 27 8.07 14.20 3.12
C ALA A 27 8.70 13.16 4.06
N LEU A 28 9.45 12.19 3.55
CA LEU A 28 10.16 11.21 4.36
C LEU A 28 11.23 11.87 5.26
N SER A 29 11.84 12.97 4.82
CA SER A 29 12.79 13.72 5.66
C SER A 29 12.12 14.38 6.88
N LYS A 30 10.81 14.63 6.81
CA LYS A 30 10.01 15.31 7.85
C LYS A 30 9.31 14.35 8.82
N VAL A 31 9.34 13.05 8.54
CA VAL A 31 8.67 12.01 9.33
C VAL A 31 9.71 11.07 9.93
N SER A 32 9.62 10.77 11.23
CA SER A 32 10.61 9.93 11.91
C SER A 32 10.65 8.50 11.34
N PRO A 33 11.81 7.81 11.35
CA PRO A 33 11.93 6.43 10.85
C PRO A 33 10.94 5.45 11.49
N GLN A 34 10.66 5.62 12.79
CA GLN A 34 9.69 4.82 13.53
C GLN A 34 8.26 5.06 13.03
N ALA A 35 7.89 6.31 12.78
CA ALA A 35 6.59 6.65 12.20
C ALA A 35 6.46 6.14 10.75
N GLN A 36 7.54 6.19 9.97
CA GLN A 36 7.58 5.59 8.64
C GLN A 36 7.35 4.08 8.69
N LYS A 37 8.05 3.34 9.57
CA LYS A 37 7.86 1.89 9.75
C LYS A 37 6.42 1.56 10.12
N LYS A 38 5.85 2.28 11.10
CA LYS A 38 4.46 2.11 11.52
C LYS A 38 3.48 2.39 10.38
N THR A 39 3.73 3.43 9.58
CA THR A 39 2.89 3.78 8.43
C THR A 39 2.93 2.68 7.36
N ARG A 40 4.10 2.08 7.13
CA ARG A 40 4.26 0.96 6.19
C ARG A 40 3.48 -0.26 6.65
N GLU A 41 3.59 -0.64 7.92
CA GLU A 41 2.82 -1.73 8.50
C GLU A 41 1.30 -1.48 8.34
N LYS A 42 0.84 -0.27 8.65
CA LYS A 42 -0.59 0.07 8.50
C LYS A 42 -1.07 0.04 7.05
N ALA A 43 -0.23 0.41 6.09
CA ALA A 43 -0.56 0.32 4.68
C ALA A 43 -0.63 -1.15 4.20
N GLN A 44 0.23 -2.02 4.72
CA GLN A 44 0.18 -3.46 4.47
C GLN A 44 -1.08 -4.10 5.09
N ASP A 45 -1.43 -3.73 6.32
CA ASP A 45 -2.66 -4.16 6.98
C ASP A 45 -3.90 -3.78 6.15
N PHE A 46 -3.92 -2.56 5.61
CA PHE A 46 -4.99 -2.08 4.74
C PHE A 46 -5.13 -2.95 3.48
N GLU A 47 -4.02 -3.23 2.80
CA GLU A 47 -4.02 -4.08 1.61
C GLU A 47 -4.50 -5.50 1.93
N ALA A 48 -4.15 -6.05 3.10
CA ALA A 48 -4.65 -7.36 3.53
C ALA A 48 -6.17 -7.38 3.72
N VAL A 49 -6.74 -6.37 4.37
CA VAL A 49 -8.21 -6.23 4.55
C VAL A 49 -8.92 -6.04 3.20
N PHE A 50 -8.32 -5.25 2.31
CA PHE A 50 -8.83 -5.05 0.96
C PHE A 50 -8.86 -6.37 0.17
N LEU A 51 -7.75 -7.11 0.16
CA LEU A 51 -7.66 -8.40 -0.52
C LEU A 51 -8.66 -9.41 0.05
N ASN A 52 -8.80 -9.47 1.38
CA ASN A 52 -9.80 -10.32 2.01
C ASN A 52 -11.22 -9.98 1.54
N SER A 53 -11.54 -8.68 1.46
CA SER A 53 -12.84 -8.20 0.97
C SER A 53 -13.07 -8.55 -0.50
N MET A 54 -12.04 -8.38 -1.34
CA MET A 54 -12.07 -8.77 -2.75
C MET A 54 -12.29 -10.27 -2.94
N PHE A 55 -11.55 -11.11 -2.21
CA PHE A 55 -11.74 -12.57 -2.27
C PHE A 55 -13.10 -12.99 -1.74
N SER A 56 -13.57 -12.36 -0.66
CA SER A 56 -14.92 -12.59 -0.13
C SER A 56 -15.99 -12.27 -1.17
N GLN A 57 -15.89 -11.12 -1.85
CA GLN A 57 -16.79 -10.76 -2.94
C GLN A 57 -16.70 -11.77 -4.09
N MET A 58 -15.49 -12.04 -4.58
CA MET A 58 -15.26 -12.98 -5.70
C MET A 58 -15.78 -14.39 -5.39
N THR A 59 -15.72 -14.86 -4.15
CA THR A 59 -16.26 -16.18 -3.77
C THR A 59 -17.76 -16.14 -3.49
N SER A 60 -18.29 -15.02 -2.97
CA SER A 60 -19.72 -14.83 -2.71
C SER A 60 -20.54 -14.73 -4.00
N SER A 61 -19.99 -14.14 -5.07
CA SER A 61 -20.64 -14.02 -6.38
C SER A 61 -20.82 -15.36 -7.10
N ILE A 62 -20.21 -16.43 -6.60
CA ILE A 62 -20.26 -17.76 -7.21
C ILE A 62 -21.02 -18.76 -6.32
N LYS A 63 -21.74 -18.27 -5.30
CA LYS A 63 -22.78 -19.07 -4.63
C LYS A 63 -23.97 -19.18 -5.57
N GLY A 64 -24.32 -20.40 -5.96
CA GLY A 64 -25.53 -20.68 -6.73
C GLY A 64 -25.47 -20.51 -8.25
N GLU A 65 -24.67 -19.60 -8.82
CA GLU A 65 -24.62 -19.40 -10.29
C GLU A 65 -23.21 -19.45 -10.89
N GLY A 66 -22.97 -20.49 -11.69
CA GLY A 66 -21.75 -20.78 -12.42
C GLY A 66 -21.81 -22.23 -12.93
N PRO A 67 -21.07 -22.62 -13.99
CA PRO A 67 -21.24 -23.93 -14.66
C PRO A 67 -20.99 -25.17 -13.78
N PHE A 68 -20.58 -24.99 -12.52
CA PHE A 68 -20.28 -26.06 -11.56
C PHE A 68 -21.21 -26.11 -10.33
N GLY A 69 -22.16 -25.16 -10.19
CA GLY A 69 -23.17 -25.13 -9.12
C GLY A 69 -22.64 -25.11 -7.67
N ASP A 70 -23.51 -25.43 -6.71
CA ASP A 70 -23.23 -25.56 -5.26
C ASP A 70 -22.91 -27.01 -4.84
N THR A 71 -22.15 -27.75 -5.66
CA THR A 71 -21.82 -29.15 -5.34
C THR A 71 -20.68 -29.25 -4.33
N VAL A 72 -20.73 -30.26 -3.44
CA VAL A 72 -19.77 -30.49 -2.33
C VAL A 72 -18.30 -30.53 -2.79
N GLY A 73 -18.03 -30.92 -4.05
CA GLY A 73 -16.68 -30.96 -4.63
C GLY A 73 -16.10 -29.61 -5.07
N THR A 74 -16.92 -28.57 -5.26
CA THR A 74 -16.44 -27.26 -5.74
C THR A 74 -15.70 -26.45 -4.66
N GLY A 75 -15.98 -26.69 -3.38
CA GLY A 75 -15.34 -26.00 -2.26
C GLY A 75 -13.82 -26.21 -2.22
N ALA A 76 -13.34 -27.44 -2.46
CA ALA A 76 -11.92 -27.75 -2.43
C ALA A 76 -11.14 -27.07 -3.56
N TRP A 77 -11.69 -27.09 -4.79
CA TRP A 77 -11.09 -26.42 -5.95
C TRP A 77 -11.07 -24.89 -5.78
N ARG A 78 -12.13 -24.31 -5.21
CA ARG A 78 -12.20 -22.87 -4.87
C ARG A 78 -11.17 -22.47 -3.82
N SER A 79 -10.99 -23.29 -2.79
CA SER A 79 -9.95 -23.07 -1.78
C SER A 79 -8.55 -23.17 -2.39
N MET A 80 -8.31 -24.14 -3.27
CA MET A 80 -7.02 -24.28 -3.96
C MET A 80 -6.73 -23.09 -4.89
N LEU A 81 -7.72 -22.60 -5.65
CA LEU A 81 -7.57 -21.40 -6.48
C LEU A 81 -7.33 -20.16 -5.62
N THR A 82 -8.10 -19.98 -4.55
CA THR A 82 -7.91 -18.86 -3.61
C THR A 82 -6.51 -18.89 -3.00
N ASP A 83 -6.00 -20.07 -2.64
CA ASP A 83 -4.65 -20.25 -2.10
C ASP A 83 -3.57 -19.94 -3.15
N GLN A 84 -3.72 -20.43 -4.39
CA GLN A 84 -2.78 -20.11 -5.47
C GLN A 84 -2.78 -18.62 -5.82
N TYR A 85 -3.95 -17.98 -5.90
CA TYR A 85 -4.05 -16.55 -6.09
C TYR A 85 -3.39 -15.79 -4.94
N SER A 86 -3.74 -16.12 -3.69
CA SER A 86 -3.16 -15.49 -2.49
C SER A 86 -1.64 -15.61 -2.47
N LYS A 87 -1.09 -16.78 -2.80
CA LYS A 87 0.36 -17.00 -2.93
C LYS A 87 0.97 -16.19 -4.06
N SER A 88 0.30 -16.09 -5.21
CA SER A 88 0.79 -15.27 -6.33
C SER A 88 0.86 -13.79 -5.96
N PHE A 89 -0.16 -13.28 -5.25
CA PHE A 89 -0.20 -11.89 -4.77
C PHE A 89 0.86 -11.63 -3.71
N ALA A 90 0.99 -12.52 -2.72
CA ALA A 90 2.04 -12.39 -1.70
C ALA A 90 3.45 -12.43 -2.31
N LYS A 91 3.70 -13.33 -3.27
CA LYS A 91 4.98 -13.47 -3.97
C LYS A 91 5.30 -12.26 -4.85
N ALA A 92 4.29 -11.59 -5.40
CA ALA A 92 4.45 -10.34 -6.13
C ALA A 92 4.68 -9.11 -5.22
N GLY A 93 4.61 -9.27 -3.89
CA GLY A 93 4.73 -8.17 -2.94
C GLY A 93 3.41 -7.42 -2.70
N GLY A 94 2.26 -8.07 -2.97
CA GLY A 94 0.94 -7.45 -2.99
C GLY A 94 0.51 -7.03 -4.39
N ILE A 95 -0.55 -6.23 -4.48
CA ILE A 95 -0.99 -5.58 -5.72
C ILE A 95 -0.45 -4.15 -5.84
N GLY A 96 0.23 -3.67 -4.80
CA GLY A 96 0.90 -2.36 -4.77
C GLY A 96 0.09 -1.26 -4.12
N ILE A 97 -1.14 -1.53 -3.67
CA ILE A 97 -2.00 -0.52 -3.00
C ILE A 97 -1.34 -0.03 -1.72
N SER A 98 -0.65 -0.91 -0.99
CA SER A 98 0.08 -0.53 0.22
C SER A 98 1.14 0.55 -0.04
N ASN A 99 1.75 0.60 -1.23
CA ASN A 99 2.73 1.64 -1.58
C ASN A 99 2.05 3.01 -1.77
N ASP A 100 0.90 3.04 -2.44
CA ASP A 100 0.13 4.28 -2.67
C ASP A 100 -0.45 4.82 -1.37
N VAL A 101 -0.98 3.92 -0.52
CA VAL A 101 -1.49 4.27 0.81
C VAL A 101 -0.35 4.78 1.70
N PHE A 102 0.79 4.08 1.72
CA PHE A 102 1.98 4.53 2.45
C PHE A 102 2.40 5.94 2.02
N ARG A 103 2.55 6.16 0.71
CA ARG A 103 2.89 7.47 0.15
C ARG A 103 1.93 8.55 0.63
N THR A 104 0.62 8.31 0.50
CA THR A 104 -0.42 9.28 0.89
C THR A 104 -0.37 9.61 2.37
N LEU A 105 -0.21 8.60 3.23
CA LEU A 105 -0.13 8.78 4.68
C LEU A 105 1.14 9.51 5.11
N ILE A 106 2.28 9.26 4.46
CA ILE A 106 3.52 9.99 4.73
C ILE A 106 3.37 11.47 4.35
N LEU A 107 2.82 11.77 3.17
CA LEU A 107 2.56 13.14 2.74
C LEU A 107 1.65 13.88 3.73
N GLN A 108 0.58 13.21 4.19
CA GLN A 108 -0.32 13.77 5.18
C GLN A 108 0.38 14.03 6.53
N GLN A 109 1.20 13.09 7.01
CA GLN A 109 1.95 13.24 8.26
C GLN A 109 2.97 14.38 8.18
N ALA A 110 3.70 14.48 7.07
CA ALA A 110 4.64 15.57 6.85
C ALA A 110 3.95 16.94 6.85
N ASN A 111 2.78 17.05 6.21
CA ASN A 111 1.99 18.29 6.21
C ASN A 111 1.50 18.68 7.61
N ARG A 112 1.07 17.70 8.42
CA ARG A 112 0.68 17.95 9.82
C ARG A 112 1.86 18.44 10.66
N ALA A 113 3.04 17.83 10.51
CA ALA A 113 4.26 18.25 11.20
C ALA A 113 4.67 19.70 10.84
N ALA A 114 4.50 20.09 9.56
CA ALA A 114 4.75 21.47 9.12
C ALA A 114 3.75 22.48 9.72
N SER A 115 2.47 22.12 9.82
CA SER A 115 1.45 23.01 10.39
C SER A 115 1.63 23.27 11.90
N SER A 116 2.22 22.33 12.65
CA SER A 116 2.51 22.52 14.09
C SER A 116 3.69 23.47 14.38
N GLN A 117 4.50 23.82 13.39
CA GLN A 117 5.64 24.75 13.55
C GLN A 117 5.28 26.21 13.25
N GLY A 118 4.04 26.51 12.83
CA GLY A 118 3.63 27.83 12.35
C GLY A 118 2.88 28.73 13.35
N THR A 119 2.76 28.35 14.62
CA THR A 119 2.04 29.15 15.63
C THR A 119 2.93 29.43 16.84
N THR A 120 3.56 30.59 16.84
CA THR A 120 3.99 31.27 18.06
C THR A 120 3.74 32.77 17.83
N PRO A 121 2.94 33.46 18.67
CA PRO A 121 2.80 34.91 18.62
C PRO A 121 4.10 35.62 19.01
#